data_AF-A0A9E3R3N9-F1
#
_entry.id   AF-A0A9E3R3N9-F1
#
_cell.length_a   1.000
_cell.length_b   1.000
_cell.length_c   1.000
_cell.angle_alpha   90.00
_cell.angle_beta   90.00
_cell.angle_gamma   90.00
#
_symmetry.space_group_name_H-M   'P 1'
#
loop_
_entity.id
_entity.type
_entity.pdbx_description
1 polymer ?
#
loop_
_entity_poly.entity_id
_entity_poly.type
_entity_poly.pdbx_seq_one_letter_code
_entity_poly.pdbx_strand_id
1 'polypeptide(L)'
;MSAPRPPFRFLVALAALALSLGCQNTGVVVVSVVFSPATASQCTRLELVTAKSAIVLTEAVKRPTDDDTVRFGIAPGKTLEPGQLYVTALGYRSPTCDGPTEERSERVAVSLGDPGAQRFTVTLRGKPGVDGGVDADHDGVPAPLDCDDTDPDVKPGGVETRCGNQKDDDCDGKKDCADGDCEGLACPDQDLCTSGEVCTAGVCQTQVLACEDAGVCGVAPGGCDAGVCVYPVAIGRPCDADGGLCRSNGACATGEAFCGDGLDDDHDGLTDCEDPDCFAQTCDAGAACVIDQACQTDHTCRGAMRVCPTSGCFATAACSEPAGCQGLTPKDAGAACGDGGTCQGDGGCSLVELNCGNGIDDDGDGPKDCLDPDCAGAQCNDANACSVGEVCSAGVCGGGTAVTCSTPTNPCLTALACDPTAGCQTTVATFAACATGYCLPDAGCGNPFRYAPTGFDPQAVPQPAGRWLVDCQTDIDTTPGATNTFCHDGGVTLSTLSLDGGDALLITTQELAVTDGGLGFHGTRPVVIAVYGHAFINGFVNAIHSGANAMQPAGGDLPTGPLSPGCAQGDGRGADGTTTGGGSPGSGGGSGGAFGAPGGLGGAGNSG
;
A
#
# COMPACT_ATOMS: atom_id res chain seq x y z
N MET A 1 28.30 7.69 48.45
CA MET A 1 29.12 8.45 47.49
C MET A 1 28.17 9.32 46.67
N SER A 2 28.16 10.62 46.96
CA SER A 2 27.34 11.60 46.27
C SER A 2 28.01 12.02 44.96
N ALA A 3 27.26 12.00 43.86
CA ALA A 3 27.59 12.72 42.63
C ALA A 3 26.63 13.93 42.48
N PRO A 4 27.08 15.07 41.92
CA PRO A 4 26.44 16.36 42.10
C PRO A 4 25.29 16.60 41.11
N ARG A 5 24.26 17.30 41.59
CA ARG A 5 23.19 17.88 40.76
C ARG A 5 23.75 19.01 39.87
N PRO A 6 23.41 19.10 38.57
CA PRO A 6 23.76 20.26 37.75
C PRO A 6 22.90 21.49 38.12
N PRO A 7 23.36 22.72 37.82
CA PRO A 7 22.91 23.92 38.51
C PRO A 7 21.62 24.52 37.94
N PHE A 8 20.62 24.63 38.81
CA PHE A 8 19.43 25.49 38.71
C PHE A 8 19.83 26.99 38.70
N ARG A 9 20.52 27.49 37.65
CA ARG A 9 21.03 28.89 37.68
C ARG A 9 20.65 29.82 36.54
N PHE A 10 19.91 29.42 35.52
CA PHE A 10 19.49 30.36 34.46
C PHE A 10 17.99 30.73 34.43
N LEU A 11 17.11 29.90 34.99
CA LEU A 11 15.66 30.17 34.97
C LEU A 11 15.14 31.14 36.05
N VAL A 12 15.87 31.29 37.17
CA VAL A 12 15.42 32.15 38.28
C VAL A 12 15.72 33.63 38.03
N ALA A 13 16.72 33.95 37.20
CA ALA A 13 17.14 35.34 36.99
C ALA A 13 16.15 36.16 36.14
N LEU A 14 15.47 35.55 35.14
CA LEU A 14 14.45 36.25 34.36
C LEU A 14 13.13 36.43 35.13
N ALA A 15 12.78 35.49 36.01
CA ALA A 15 11.58 35.61 36.85
C ALA A 15 11.74 36.69 37.94
N ALA A 16 12.92 36.83 38.52
CA ALA A 16 13.16 37.79 39.61
C ALA A 16 13.21 39.27 39.15
N LEU A 17 13.55 39.55 37.88
CA LEU A 17 13.57 40.91 37.35
C LEU A 17 12.17 41.44 36.99
N ALA A 18 11.18 40.55 36.79
CA ALA A 18 9.81 40.92 36.48
C ALA A 18 8.98 41.30 37.72
N LEU A 19 9.36 40.83 38.92
CA LEU A 19 8.63 41.12 40.16
C LEU A 19 8.80 42.56 40.67
N SER A 20 9.80 43.31 40.21
CA SER A 20 10.01 44.72 40.62
C SER A 20 9.33 45.77 39.74
N LEU A 21 8.64 45.36 38.66
CA LEU A 21 8.07 46.28 37.65
C LEU A 21 6.53 46.28 37.58
N GLY A 22 5.83 45.58 38.48
CA GLY A 22 4.37 45.66 38.56
C GLY A 22 3.59 45.07 37.38
N CYS A 23 4.19 44.19 36.57
CA CYS A 23 3.46 43.42 35.57
C CYS A 23 2.60 42.34 36.25
N GLN A 24 1.30 42.60 36.33
CA GLN A 24 0.32 41.60 36.73
C GLN A 24 0.19 40.51 35.65
N ASN A 25 0.32 39.26 36.06
CA ASN A 25 -0.03 38.02 35.34
C ASN A 25 0.66 37.76 33.99
N THR A 26 1.87 37.19 34.03
CA THR A 26 2.49 36.57 32.85
C THR A 26 1.84 35.20 32.62
N GLY A 27 0.79 35.13 31.81
CA GLY A 27 0.11 33.90 31.38
C GLY A 27 0.99 33.03 30.48
N VAL A 28 2.13 32.56 31.00
CA VAL A 28 3.08 31.72 30.27
C VAL A 28 2.54 30.30 30.18
N VAL A 29 2.43 29.79 28.96
CA VAL A 29 2.09 28.40 28.67
C VAL A 29 3.37 27.62 28.43
N VAL A 30 3.50 26.44 29.02
CA VAL A 30 4.60 25.51 28.74
C VAL A 30 4.09 24.36 27.88
N VAL A 31 4.66 24.18 26.70
CA VAL A 31 4.36 23.05 25.80
C VAL A 31 5.55 22.09 25.83
N SER A 32 5.30 20.85 26.22
CA SER A 32 6.28 19.76 26.24
C SER A 32 6.08 18.89 24.99
N VAL A 33 7.05 18.86 24.10
CA VAL A 33 7.07 17.98 22.93
C VAL A 33 7.84 16.73 23.29
N VAL A 34 7.17 15.58 23.30
CA VAL A 34 7.77 14.27 23.54
C VAL A 34 8.04 13.60 22.20
N PHE A 35 9.26 13.13 21.98
CA PHE A 35 9.65 12.40 20.78
C PHE A 35 9.31 10.92 20.96
N SER A 36 8.47 10.37 20.08
CA SER A 36 8.22 8.93 20.04
C SER A 36 9.51 8.18 19.69
N PRO A 37 9.73 6.94 20.18
CA PRO A 37 10.88 6.12 19.78
C PRO A 37 11.02 5.93 18.26
N ALA A 38 9.91 6.03 17.53
CA ALA A 38 9.84 5.90 16.07
C ALA A 38 10.16 7.19 15.29
N THR A 39 10.40 8.33 15.93
CA THR A 39 10.73 9.58 15.21
C THR A 39 12.21 9.62 14.78
N ALA A 40 12.46 9.95 13.52
CA ALA A 40 13.77 10.26 12.97
C ALA A 40 14.21 11.71 13.26
N SER A 41 13.31 12.58 13.73
CA SER A 41 13.64 13.97 14.07
C SER A 41 14.60 14.11 15.24
N GLN A 42 15.60 14.99 15.05
CA GLN A 42 16.55 15.39 16.09
C GLN A 42 16.32 16.83 16.59
N CYS A 43 15.46 17.59 15.92
CA CYS A 43 15.00 18.89 16.35
C CYS A 43 13.48 18.99 16.21
N THR A 44 12.85 19.91 16.96
CA THR A 44 11.44 20.22 16.80
C THR A 44 11.19 21.72 16.92
N ARG A 45 10.12 22.22 16.29
CA ARG A 45 9.60 23.58 16.47
C ARG A 45 8.09 23.54 16.60
N LEU A 46 7.49 24.61 17.16
CA LEU A 46 6.05 24.74 17.23
C LEU A 46 5.51 25.64 16.11
N GLU A 47 4.43 25.19 15.50
CA GLU A 47 3.51 25.99 14.71
C GLU A 47 2.35 26.41 15.59
N LEU A 48 2.20 27.73 15.75
CA LEU A 48 1.17 28.35 16.55
C LEU A 48 0.18 29.05 15.61
N VAL A 49 -1.09 28.63 15.62
CA VAL A 49 -2.15 29.23 14.81
C VAL A 49 -3.15 29.94 15.72
N THR A 50 -3.30 31.24 15.54
CA THR A 50 -4.29 32.02 16.29
C THR A 50 -5.70 31.82 15.73
N ALA A 51 -6.74 32.17 16.50
CA ALA A 51 -8.13 32.16 16.03
C ALA A 51 -8.39 33.04 14.78
N LYS A 52 -7.48 33.98 14.45
CA LYS A 52 -7.53 34.82 13.24
C LYS A 52 -6.68 34.25 12.09
N SER A 53 -6.29 32.99 12.16
CA SER A 53 -5.45 32.29 11.16
C SER A 53 -4.04 32.86 10.96
N ALA A 54 -3.56 33.71 11.88
CA ALA A 54 -2.15 34.11 11.87
C ALA A 54 -1.28 32.94 12.36
N ILE A 55 -0.25 32.61 11.58
CA ILE A 55 0.70 31.53 11.87
C ILE A 55 1.98 32.13 12.43
N VAL A 56 2.43 31.63 13.57
CA VAL A 56 3.70 31.98 14.21
C VAL A 56 4.50 30.71 14.41
N LEU A 57 5.72 30.67 13.88
CA LEU A 57 6.63 29.55 14.04
C LEU A 57 7.67 29.89 15.10
N THR A 58 7.98 28.95 15.98
CA THR A 58 9.11 29.09 16.90
C THR A 58 10.42 28.76 16.19
N GLU A 59 11.53 29.14 16.81
CA GLU A 59 12.83 28.58 16.47
C GLU A 59 12.81 27.05 16.67
N ALA A 60 13.60 26.35 15.86
CA ALA A 60 13.81 24.92 16.01
C ALA A 60 14.77 24.67 17.17
N VAL A 61 14.37 23.78 18.07
CA VAL A 61 15.13 23.42 19.26
C VAL A 61 15.58 21.98 19.12
N LYS A 62 16.87 21.75 19.32
CA LYS A 62 17.48 20.43 19.28
C LYS A 62 17.02 19.58 20.47
N ARG A 63 16.72 18.30 20.22
CA ARG A 63 16.43 17.29 21.25
C ARG A 63 17.68 17.08 22.12
N PRO A 64 17.57 17.15 23.46
CA PRO A 64 18.67 16.81 24.36
C PRO A 64 19.11 15.34 24.19
N THR A 65 20.38 15.04 24.42
CA THR A 65 20.93 13.67 24.27
C THR A 65 20.38 12.68 25.31
N ASP A 66 19.90 13.17 26.46
CA ASP A 66 19.46 12.36 27.60
C ASP A 66 17.99 12.63 27.99
N ASP A 67 17.24 13.37 27.17
CA ASP A 67 15.81 13.68 27.42
C ASP A 67 15.04 13.63 26.10
N ASP A 68 13.97 12.85 26.08
CA ASP A 68 13.05 12.71 24.93
C ASP A 68 12.04 13.87 24.85
N THR A 69 12.18 14.86 25.72
CA THR A 69 11.26 15.99 25.83
C THR A 69 11.93 17.32 25.55
N VAL A 70 11.39 18.08 24.61
CA VAL A 70 11.71 19.49 24.39
C VAL A 70 10.60 20.37 24.97
N ARG A 71 10.93 21.44 25.70
CA ARG A 71 9.94 22.28 26.37
C ARG A 71 10.01 23.72 25.86
N PHE A 72 8.87 24.23 25.40
CA PHE A 72 8.70 25.60 24.93
C PHE A 72 7.92 26.43 25.95
N GLY A 73 8.42 27.62 26.26
CA GLY A 73 7.67 28.62 27.03
C GLY A 73 7.05 29.65 26.08
N ILE A 74 5.73 29.71 26.03
CA ILE A 74 4.98 30.66 25.21
C ILE A 74 4.48 31.77 26.13
N ALA A 75 5.02 32.97 25.96
CA ALA A 75 4.55 34.16 26.66
C ALA A 75 3.67 35.01 25.71
N PRO A 76 2.42 35.32 26.08
CA PRO A 76 1.57 36.18 25.26
C PRO A 76 2.15 37.60 25.21
N GLY A 77 2.61 38.00 24.01
CA GLY A 77 3.05 39.37 23.69
C GLY A 77 2.06 40.09 22.77
N LYS A 78 2.40 41.28 22.25
CA LYS A 78 1.51 42.03 21.35
C LYS A 78 1.07 41.27 20.09
N THR A 79 1.86 40.27 19.66
CA THR A 79 1.64 39.43 18.47
C THR A 79 0.66 38.29 18.72
N LEU A 80 0.49 37.85 19.97
CA LEU A 80 -0.40 36.77 20.37
C LEU A 80 -1.48 37.36 21.28
N GLU A 81 -2.58 37.82 20.68
CA GLU A 81 -3.72 38.33 21.43
C GLU A 81 -4.28 37.25 22.38
N PRO A 82 -4.82 37.62 23.56
CA PRO A 82 -5.52 36.69 24.45
C PRO A 82 -6.68 36.01 23.70
N GLY A 83 -6.74 34.67 23.75
CA GLY A 83 -7.69 33.88 22.97
C GLY A 83 -7.23 32.44 22.72
N GLN A 84 -7.95 31.73 21.85
CA GLN A 84 -7.65 30.33 21.51
C GLN A 84 -6.48 30.25 20.52
N LEU A 85 -5.48 29.44 20.88
CA LEU A 85 -4.25 29.19 20.16
C LEU A 85 -4.16 27.69 19.84
N TYR A 86 -3.98 27.34 18.58
CA TYR A 86 -3.72 25.96 18.18
C TYR A 86 -2.22 25.73 18.07
N VAL A 87 -1.74 24.65 18.67
CA VAL A 87 -0.31 24.30 18.75
C VAL A 87 -0.09 22.97 18.04
N THR A 88 0.88 22.93 17.13
CA THR A 88 1.34 21.71 16.44
C THR A 88 2.86 21.65 16.51
N ALA A 89 3.46 20.53 16.94
CA ALA A 89 4.90 20.32 16.87
C ALA A 89 5.29 19.74 15.50
N LEU A 90 6.39 20.23 14.94
CA LEU A 90 6.93 19.82 13.65
C LEU A 90 8.36 19.28 13.85
N GLY A 91 8.70 18.17 13.19
CA GLY A 91 10.00 17.51 13.28
C GLY A 91 11.02 18.01 12.25
N TYR A 92 12.31 18.00 12.58
CA TYR A 92 13.42 18.50 11.74
C TYR A 92 14.65 17.57 11.81
N ARG A 93 15.40 17.47 10.70
CA ARG A 93 16.63 16.65 10.60
C ARG A 93 17.88 17.35 11.22
N SER A 94 18.94 16.58 11.45
CA SER A 94 20.20 16.93 12.16
C SER A 94 21.25 17.61 11.28
N PRO A 95 22.35 18.23 11.81
CA PRO A 95 22.62 18.73 13.18
C PRO A 95 22.36 20.23 13.35
N THR A 96 21.99 20.91 12.26
CA THR A 96 21.72 22.35 12.17
C THR A 96 20.23 22.68 12.28
N CYS A 97 19.37 21.66 12.48
CA CYS A 97 17.91 21.79 12.48
C CYS A 97 17.35 22.32 11.14
N ASP A 98 18.01 21.99 10.03
CA ASP A 98 17.60 22.38 8.68
C ASP A 98 16.74 21.31 8.01
N GLY A 99 15.69 21.77 7.33
CA GLY A 99 14.77 20.91 6.58
C GLY A 99 13.70 20.27 7.48
N PRO A 100 12.40 20.54 7.23
CA PRO A 100 11.33 19.83 7.92
C PRO A 100 11.39 18.34 7.56
N THR A 101 11.06 17.51 8.52
CA THR A 101 10.57 16.16 8.27
C THR A 101 9.05 16.20 8.07
N GLU A 102 8.47 15.11 7.59
CA GLU A 102 7.00 14.98 7.52
C GLU A 102 6.37 14.66 8.89
N GLU A 103 7.17 14.56 9.96
CA GLU A 103 6.75 14.22 11.32
C GLU A 103 6.05 15.40 12.01
N ARG A 104 4.86 15.16 12.56
CA ARG A 104 4.02 16.19 13.22
C ARG A 104 3.31 15.63 14.45
N SER A 105 2.97 16.48 15.41
CA SER A 105 2.09 16.11 16.53
C SER A 105 0.61 16.31 16.20
N GLU A 106 -0.26 15.81 17.08
CA GLU A 106 -1.64 16.28 17.14
C GLU A 106 -1.71 17.81 17.32
N ARG A 107 -2.77 18.43 16.78
CA ARG A 107 -3.05 19.85 16.95
C ARG A 107 -3.84 20.05 18.25
N VAL A 108 -3.25 20.72 19.22
CA VAL A 108 -3.86 20.98 20.53
C VAL A 108 -4.34 22.41 20.64
N ALA A 109 -5.58 22.60 21.10
CA ALA A 109 -6.11 23.93 21.39
C ALA A 109 -5.75 24.36 22.81
N VAL A 110 -5.19 25.56 22.95
CA VAL A 110 -4.73 26.19 24.19
C VAL A 110 -5.41 27.53 24.35
N SER A 111 -5.82 27.89 25.57
CA SER A 111 -6.42 29.20 25.85
C SER A 111 -5.42 30.12 26.54
N LEU A 112 -5.06 31.22 25.88
CA LEU A 112 -4.20 32.27 26.44
C LEU A 112 -5.05 33.24 27.27
N GLY A 113 -4.90 33.22 28.60
CA GLY A 113 -5.56 34.22 29.47
C GLY A 113 -5.98 33.76 30.85
N ASP A 114 -5.96 32.45 31.14
CA ASP A 114 -6.27 31.97 32.50
C ASP A 114 -5.10 32.21 33.46
N PRO A 115 -5.35 32.63 34.71
CA PRO A 115 -4.32 32.85 35.71
C PRO A 115 -3.76 31.50 36.21
N GLY A 116 -2.79 30.95 35.49
CA GLY A 116 -2.03 29.76 35.89
C GLY A 116 -0.97 29.39 34.86
N ALA A 117 0.15 28.81 35.31
CA ALA A 117 1.15 28.23 34.41
C ALA A 117 0.57 26.94 33.80
N GLN A 118 -0.10 27.06 32.65
CA GLN A 118 -0.67 25.90 31.97
C GLN A 118 0.44 25.07 31.33
N ARG A 119 0.37 23.75 31.50
CA ARG A 119 1.32 22.79 30.92
C ARG A 119 0.57 21.86 29.99
N PHE A 120 1.04 21.75 28.76
CA PHE A 120 0.51 20.84 27.76
C PHE A 120 1.61 19.93 27.26
N THR A 121 1.24 18.71 26.91
CA THR A 121 2.14 17.74 26.30
C THR A 121 1.59 17.39 24.94
N VAL A 122 2.46 17.41 23.93
CA VAL A 122 2.18 16.94 22.57
C VAL A 122 3.21 15.88 22.21
N THR A 123 2.80 14.87 21.45
CA THR A 123 3.73 13.80 21.03
C THR A 123 4.09 13.98 19.57
N LEU A 124 5.37 14.17 19.29
CA LEU A 124 5.87 14.15 17.92
C LEU A 124 5.91 12.70 17.45
N ARG A 125 5.18 12.40 16.38
CA ARG A 125 5.10 11.07 15.79
C ARG A 125 5.60 11.13 14.34
N GLY A 126 6.17 10.02 13.87
CA GLY A 126 6.42 9.82 12.46
C GLY A 126 5.14 10.03 11.66
N LYS A 127 5.23 10.53 10.42
CA LYS A 127 4.07 10.51 9.52
C LYS A 127 3.59 9.05 9.41
N PRO A 128 2.29 8.77 9.54
CA PRO A 128 1.73 7.52 9.06
C PRO A 128 2.01 7.45 7.54
N GLY A 129 2.92 6.56 7.13
CA GLY A 129 3.16 6.24 5.72
C GLY A 129 4.20 7.05 4.96
N VAL A 130 5.45 7.21 5.44
CA VAL A 130 6.57 7.49 4.49
C VAL A 130 7.87 6.74 4.72
N ASP A 131 8.19 6.24 5.92
CA ASP A 131 9.48 5.54 6.10
C ASP A 131 9.28 4.14 6.72
N GLY A 132 8.38 3.30 6.17
CA GLY A 132 8.14 1.95 6.72
C GLY A 132 7.57 0.85 5.82
N GLY A 133 6.61 1.13 4.94
CA GLY A 133 5.91 0.10 4.17
C GLY A 133 4.89 0.68 3.20
N VAL A 134 4.53 -0.09 2.19
CA VAL A 134 3.50 0.25 1.21
C VAL A 134 2.17 -0.15 1.84
N ASP A 135 1.42 0.82 2.36
CA ASP A 135 0.01 0.62 2.77
C ASP A 135 -0.80 0.09 1.56
N ALA A 136 -0.82 -1.23 1.37
CA ALA A 136 -1.19 -1.85 0.10
C ALA A 136 -2.70 -2.07 0.00
N ASP A 137 -3.37 -2.15 1.14
CA ASP A 137 -4.82 -2.21 1.26
C ASP A 137 -5.49 -0.86 1.55
N HIS A 138 -4.70 0.19 1.83
CA HIS A 138 -5.13 1.55 2.10
C HIS A 138 -6.00 1.71 3.36
N ASP A 139 -5.77 0.90 4.39
CA ASP A 139 -6.47 1.00 5.67
C ASP A 139 -5.90 2.12 6.58
N GLY A 140 -4.75 2.67 6.21
CA GLY A 140 -4.07 3.77 6.88
C GLY A 140 -2.95 3.34 7.83
N VAL A 141 -2.64 2.04 7.92
CA VAL A 141 -1.50 1.48 8.66
C VAL A 141 -0.56 0.75 7.68
N PRO A 142 0.63 1.29 7.37
CA PRO A 142 1.60 0.59 6.53
C PRO A 142 2.39 -0.48 7.29
N ALA A 143 2.98 -1.43 6.57
CA ALA A 143 4.05 -2.29 7.11
C ALA A 143 5.22 -1.43 7.67
N PRO A 144 6.00 -1.93 8.64
CA PRO A 144 5.87 -3.22 9.34
C PRO A 144 4.93 -3.14 10.56
N LEU A 145 4.16 -2.04 10.69
CA LEU A 145 3.25 -1.86 11.81
C LEU A 145 1.99 -2.70 11.58
N ASP A 146 1.52 -2.79 10.34
CA ASP A 146 0.57 -3.80 9.90
C ASP A 146 1.25 -5.15 9.69
N CYS A 147 0.70 -6.18 10.34
CA CYS A 147 1.17 -7.56 10.26
C CYS A 147 0.67 -8.28 8.99
N ASP A 148 -0.34 -7.75 8.29
CA ASP A 148 -0.78 -8.15 6.95
C ASP A 148 -1.27 -6.93 6.14
N ASP A 149 -0.31 -6.15 5.62
CA ASP A 149 -0.46 -4.90 4.83
C ASP A 149 -1.23 -5.05 3.49
N THR A 150 -1.85 -6.21 3.26
CA THR A 150 -2.67 -6.55 2.10
C THR A 150 -4.13 -6.82 2.45
N ASP A 151 -4.49 -6.81 3.73
CA ASP A 151 -5.83 -7.05 4.24
C ASP A 151 -6.29 -5.91 5.17
N PRO A 152 -7.23 -5.05 4.72
CA PRO A 152 -7.61 -3.85 5.47
C PRO A 152 -8.38 -4.15 6.77
N ASP A 153 -8.74 -5.41 7.01
CA ASP A 153 -9.32 -5.86 8.27
C ASP A 153 -8.24 -6.12 9.34
N VAL A 154 -6.97 -6.29 8.96
CA VAL A 154 -5.82 -6.54 9.86
C VAL A 154 -5.12 -5.23 10.17
N LYS A 155 -5.07 -4.81 11.44
CA LYS A 155 -4.28 -3.64 11.85
C LYS A 155 -4.02 -3.59 13.36
N PRO A 156 -2.89 -3.02 13.81
CA PRO A 156 -2.62 -2.82 15.22
C PRO A 156 -3.70 -2.03 15.97
N GLY A 157 -4.23 -2.65 17.02
CA GLY A 157 -5.32 -2.09 17.83
C GLY A 157 -6.71 -2.22 17.21
N GLY A 158 -6.86 -3.10 16.20
CA GLY A 158 -8.14 -3.66 15.79
C GLY A 158 -8.85 -4.41 16.91
N VAL A 159 -10.07 -4.88 16.65
CA VAL A 159 -10.76 -5.84 17.54
C VAL A 159 -10.94 -7.11 16.71
N GLU A 160 -10.49 -8.25 17.23
CA GLU A 160 -10.68 -9.53 16.56
C GLU A 160 -12.19 -9.85 16.48
N THR A 161 -12.76 -9.70 15.28
CA THR A 161 -14.18 -9.98 15.02
C THR A 161 -14.38 -11.22 14.16
N ARG A 162 -13.29 -11.80 13.63
CA ARG A 162 -13.28 -12.98 12.76
C ARG A 162 -12.39 -14.09 13.33
N CYS A 163 -12.73 -14.54 14.53
CA CYS A 163 -12.01 -15.56 15.30
C CYS A 163 -12.01 -16.93 14.60
N GLY A 164 -11.10 -17.24 13.69
CA GLY A 164 -11.08 -18.49 12.90
C GLY A 164 -10.54 -18.31 11.48
N ASN A 165 -10.11 -17.10 11.14
CA ASN A 165 -9.48 -16.77 9.87
C ASN A 165 -7.97 -17.03 9.83
N GLN A 166 -7.35 -17.50 10.94
CA GLN A 166 -5.91 -17.77 11.08
C GLN A 166 -5.04 -16.50 10.98
N LYS A 167 -5.65 -15.33 11.14
CA LYS A 167 -4.99 -14.02 11.12
C LYS A 167 -4.94 -13.44 12.53
N ASP A 168 -4.01 -12.51 12.71
CA ASP A 168 -3.81 -11.72 13.92
C ASP A 168 -4.43 -10.35 13.62
N ASP A 169 -5.76 -10.24 13.71
CA ASP A 169 -6.48 -9.08 13.14
C ASP A 169 -6.13 -7.76 13.85
N ASP A 170 -5.61 -7.83 15.08
CA ASP A 170 -5.20 -6.67 15.89
C ASP A 170 -3.68 -6.54 16.09
N CYS A 171 -2.89 -7.39 15.42
CA CYS A 171 -1.44 -7.46 15.42
C CYS A 171 -0.79 -7.48 16.82
N ASP A 172 -1.41 -8.15 17.78
CA ASP A 172 -0.94 -8.26 19.17
C ASP A 172 -0.05 -9.50 19.42
N GLY A 173 0.06 -10.37 18.42
CA GLY A 173 0.88 -11.59 18.42
C GLY A 173 0.11 -12.85 18.81
N LYS A 174 -1.20 -12.76 19.04
CA LYS A 174 -2.10 -13.90 19.20
C LYS A 174 -3.09 -13.92 18.04
N LYS A 175 -3.73 -15.08 17.84
CA LYS A 175 -4.57 -15.33 16.67
C LYS A 175 -5.80 -16.11 17.08
N ASP A 176 -6.95 -15.74 16.51
CA ASP A 176 -8.22 -16.44 16.70
C ASP A 176 -8.49 -16.70 18.19
N CYS A 177 -8.93 -17.91 18.56
CA CYS A 177 -9.23 -18.26 19.94
C CYS A 177 -8.02 -18.22 20.88
N ALA A 178 -6.77 -18.13 20.38
CA ALA A 178 -5.62 -17.92 21.26
C ALA A 178 -5.55 -16.47 21.76
N ASP A 179 -6.28 -15.55 21.14
CA ASP A 179 -6.46 -14.18 21.62
C ASP A 179 -7.62 -14.06 22.62
N GLY A 180 -7.50 -13.10 23.53
CA GLY A 180 -8.49 -12.81 24.55
C GLY A 180 -9.72 -12.04 24.05
N ASP A 181 -9.59 -11.31 22.95
CA ASP A 181 -10.67 -10.56 22.32
C ASP A 181 -11.69 -11.47 21.64
N CYS A 182 -11.26 -12.70 21.31
CA CYS A 182 -12.10 -13.75 20.75
C CYS A 182 -12.91 -14.56 21.77
N GLU A 183 -12.71 -14.38 23.09
CA GLU A 183 -13.41 -15.20 24.09
C GLU A 183 -14.94 -15.04 23.99
N GLY A 184 -15.63 -16.16 23.74
CA GLY A 184 -17.08 -16.20 23.56
C GLY A 184 -17.58 -15.80 22.17
N LEU A 185 -16.69 -15.51 21.22
CA LEU A 185 -17.03 -15.27 19.82
C LEU A 185 -17.02 -16.58 19.00
N ALA A 186 -17.76 -16.56 17.89
CA ALA A 186 -17.91 -17.71 17.01
C ALA A 186 -16.61 -17.99 16.26
N CYS A 187 -16.25 -19.27 16.13
CA CYS A 187 -15.03 -19.68 15.44
C CYS A 187 -15.21 -20.74 14.34
N PRO A 188 -15.77 -20.36 13.18
CA PRO A 188 -16.04 -21.31 12.11
C PRO A 188 -14.74 -21.89 11.54
N ASP A 189 -14.54 -23.20 11.68
CA ASP A 189 -13.33 -23.92 11.28
C ASP A 189 -13.35 -24.44 9.83
N GLN A 190 -14.26 -23.91 9.00
CA GLN A 190 -14.58 -24.39 7.63
C GLN A 190 -15.00 -25.87 7.56
N ASP A 191 -15.06 -26.59 8.68
CA ASP A 191 -15.57 -27.95 8.74
C ASP A 191 -17.09 -27.91 8.82
N LEU A 192 -17.74 -28.29 7.73
CA LEU A 192 -19.20 -28.30 7.65
C LEU A 192 -19.84 -29.34 8.58
N CYS A 193 -19.05 -30.26 9.16
CA CYS A 193 -19.48 -31.33 10.05
C CYS A 193 -19.37 -31.01 11.55
N THR A 194 -19.00 -29.77 11.88
CA THR A 194 -19.07 -29.19 13.22
C THR A 194 -20.02 -27.99 13.20
N SER A 195 -20.61 -27.67 14.36
CA SER A 195 -21.50 -26.52 14.46
C SER A 195 -21.49 -25.92 15.86
N GLY A 196 -21.80 -24.64 15.98
CA GLY A 196 -21.83 -23.95 17.27
C GLY A 196 -20.43 -23.74 17.85
N GLU A 197 -19.43 -23.59 16.99
CA GLU A 197 -18.06 -23.29 17.44
C GLU A 197 -17.99 -21.96 18.18
N VAL A 198 -17.42 -21.99 19.39
CA VAL A 198 -17.17 -20.79 20.19
C VAL A 198 -15.79 -20.89 20.82
N CYS A 199 -15.03 -19.80 20.78
CA CYS A 199 -13.77 -19.72 21.49
C CYS A 199 -14.02 -19.75 23.00
N THR A 200 -13.46 -20.75 23.68
CA THR A 200 -13.53 -20.86 25.15
C THR A 200 -12.17 -21.29 25.68
N ALA A 201 -11.59 -20.46 26.56
CA ALA A 201 -10.32 -20.74 27.22
C ALA A 201 -9.14 -21.01 26.26
N GLY A 202 -9.01 -20.21 25.21
CA GLY A 202 -7.85 -20.29 24.32
C GLY A 202 -8.01 -21.25 23.13
N VAL A 203 -9.14 -21.95 23.02
CA VAL A 203 -9.38 -22.98 22.01
C VAL A 203 -10.77 -22.86 21.40
N CYS A 204 -10.86 -23.13 20.10
CA CYS A 204 -12.14 -23.23 19.42
C CYS A 204 -12.80 -24.54 19.84
N GLN A 205 -13.87 -24.46 20.64
CA GLN A 205 -14.60 -25.66 21.03
C GLN A 205 -15.55 -26.04 19.91
N THR A 206 -15.30 -27.19 19.28
CA THR A 206 -16.15 -27.72 18.23
C THR A 206 -17.18 -28.67 18.82
N GLN A 207 -18.43 -28.55 18.38
CA GLN A 207 -19.45 -29.55 18.64
C GLN A 207 -19.70 -30.32 17.34
N VAL A 208 -19.38 -31.61 17.36
CA VAL A 208 -19.65 -32.50 16.22
C VAL A 208 -21.15 -32.48 15.91
N LEU A 209 -21.49 -32.31 14.63
CA LEU A 209 -22.86 -32.33 14.15
C LEU A 209 -23.54 -33.65 14.56
N ALA A 210 -24.56 -33.55 15.42
CA ALA A 210 -25.26 -34.70 15.96
C ALA A 210 -26.28 -35.26 14.95
N CYS A 211 -25.90 -36.32 14.25
CA CYS A 211 -26.77 -37.03 13.30
C CYS A 211 -27.58 -38.12 14.02
N GLU A 212 -28.66 -37.71 14.69
CA GLU A 212 -29.50 -38.61 15.51
C GLU A 212 -30.78 -39.10 14.79
N ASP A 213 -31.22 -38.42 13.73
CA ASP A 213 -32.47 -38.75 13.03
C ASP A 213 -32.20 -39.43 11.68
N ALA A 214 -31.99 -40.75 11.75
CA ALA A 214 -31.66 -41.59 10.61
C ALA A 214 -32.88 -41.97 9.73
N GLY A 215 -34.09 -41.53 10.09
CA GLY A 215 -35.32 -41.95 9.43
C GLY A 215 -35.60 -43.46 9.53
N VAL A 216 -36.56 -43.93 8.73
CA VAL A 216 -37.11 -45.29 8.85
C VAL A 216 -36.20 -46.38 8.26
N CYS A 217 -35.23 -46.02 7.42
CA CYS A 217 -34.27 -46.98 6.85
C CYS A 217 -32.82 -46.74 7.23
N GLY A 218 -32.50 -45.65 7.93
CA GLY A 218 -31.17 -45.42 8.47
C GLY A 218 -30.97 -46.00 9.87
N VAL A 219 -29.70 -46.12 10.25
CA VAL A 219 -29.24 -46.44 11.61
C VAL A 219 -28.56 -45.21 12.20
N ALA A 220 -28.96 -44.82 13.42
CA ALA A 220 -28.32 -43.76 14.19
C ALA A 220 -27.33 -44.35 15.23
N PRO A 221 -26.24 -43.64 15.58
CA PRO A 221 -25.85 -42.34 15.04
C PRO A 221 -25.25 -42.44 13.62
N GLY A 222 -25.61 -41.48 12.77
CA GLY A 222 -25.01 -41.32 11.44
C GLY A 222 -23.64 -40.65 11.49
N GLY A 223 -22.92 -40.67 10.38
CA GLY A 223 -21.74 -39.83 10.16
C GLY A 223 -22.13 -38.52 9.48
N CYS A 224 -21.20 -37.58 9.41
CA CYS A 224 -21.35 -36.40 8.56
C CYS A 224 -20.39 -36.51 7.37
N ASP A 225 -20.88 -36.17 6.18
CA ASP A 225 -20.09 -36.03 4.96
C ASP A 225 -20.46 -34.70 4.29
N ALA A 226 -19.48 -33.81 4.10
CA ALA A 226 -19.64 -32.48 3.52
C ALA A 226 -20.80 -31.63 4.12
N GLY A 227 -21.02 -31.71 5.43
CA GLY A 227 -22.08 -30.96 6.13
C GLY A 227 -23.47 -31.55 6.06
N VAL A 228 -23.60 -32.77 5.54
CA VAL A 228 -24.86 -33.50 5.47
C VAL A 228 -24.74 -34.76 6.31
N CYS A 229 -25.76 -35.03 7.13
CA CYS A 229 -25.83 -36.29 7.87
C CYS A 229 -26.03 -37.47 6.91
N VAL A 230 -25.08 -38.40 6.93
CA VAL A 230 -25.12 -39.66 6.18
C VAL A 230 -25.36 -40.79 7.15
N TYR A 231 -26.39 -41.58 6.88
CA TYR A 231 -26.79 -42.69 7.72
C TYR A 231 -26.52 -44.02 7.04
N PRO A 232 -25.88 -44.98 7.70
CA PRO A 232 -25.81 -46.35 7.21
C PRO A 232 -27.23 -46.93 7.09
N VAL A 233 -27.48 -47.66 6.00
CA VAL A 233 -28.80 -48.19 5.68
C VAL A 233 -28.99 -49.57 6.31
N ALA A 234 -30.10 -49.76 7.02
CA ALA A 234 -30.49 -51.05 7.61
C ALA A 234 -31.19 -51.94 6.58
N ILE A 235 -30.44 -52.50 5.63
CA ILE A 235 -31.00 -53.29 4.53
C ILE A 235 -31.79 -54.49 5.07
N GLY A 236 -32.98 -54.74 4.52
CA GLY A 236 -33.89 -55.81 4.96
C GLY A 236 -34.68 -55.50 6.25
N ARG A 237 -34.53 -54.30 6.83
CA ARG A 237 -35.37 -53.87 7.95
C ARG A 237 -36.80 -53.56 7.45
N PRO A 238 -37.85 -54.04 8.13
CA PRO A 238 -39.22 -53.61 7.83
C PRO A 238 -39.36 -52.11 8.02
N CYS A 239 -39.90 -51.42 7.02
CA CYS A 239 -39.98 -49.96 7.00
C CYS A 239 -41.39 -49.40 6.84
N ASP A 240 -42.38 -50.24 6.58
CA ASP A 240 -43.80 -49.86 6.61
C ASP A 240 -44.68 -51.02 7.12
N ALA A 241 -45.98 -50.73 7.22
CA ALA A 241 -46.98 -51.71 7.68
C ALA A 241 -47.46 -52.65 6.57
N ASP A 242 -47.11 -52.37 5.31
CA ASP A 242 -47.53 -53.12 4.13
C ASP A 242 -46.50 -54.21 3.73
N GLY A 243 -45.40 -54.32 4.49
CA GLY A 243 -44.38 -55.35 4.34
C GLY A 243 -43.12 -54.89 3.59
N GLY A 244 -42.98 -53.60 3.32
CA GLY A 244 -41.80 -53.04 2.66
C GLY A 244 -40.53 -53.23 3.48
N LEU A 245 -39.43 -53.52 2.78
CA LEU A 245 -38.09 -53.66 3.35
C LEU A 245 -37.18 -52.50 2.88
N CYS A 246 -36.26 -52.09 3.75
CA CYS A 246 -35.27 -51.08 3.40
C CYS A 246 -34.28 -51.60 2.37
N ARG A 247 -34.15 -50.89 1.25
CA ARG A 247 -33.22 -51.18 0.15
C ARG A 247 -31.87 -50.50 0.35
N SER A 248 -30.84 -50.90 -0.42
CA SER A 248 -29.48 -50.33 -0.35
C SER A 248 -29.39 -48.82 -0.62
N ASN A 249 -30.37 -48.24 -1.32
CA ASN A 249 -30.47 -46.80 -1.57
C ASN A 249 -31.24 -46.02 -0.48
N GLY A 250 -31.59 -46.65 0.64
CA GLY A 250 -32.34 -46.04 1.74
C GLY A 250 -33.84 -45.90 1.50
N ALA A 251 -34.37 -46.39 0.37
CA ALA A 251 -35.80 -46.38 0.09
C ALA A 251 -36.53 -47.57 0.73
N CYS A 252 -37.78 -47.35 1.12
CA CYS A 252 -38.70 -48.38 1.55
C CYS A 252 -39.53 -48.87 0.35
N ALA A 253 -39.55 -50.17 0.07
CA ALA A 253 -40.31 -50.71 -1.04
C ALA A 253 -40.71 -52.18 -0.84
N THR A 254 -41.79 -52.57 -1.53
CA THR A 254 -42.36 -53.93 -1.59
C THR A 254 -41.89 -54.65 -2.88
N GLY A 255 -41.65 -55.96 -2.81
CA GLY A 255 -41.13 -56.83 -3.90
C GLY A 255 -39.68 -57.28 -3.67
N GLU A 256 -39.28 -58.41 -4.28
CA GLU A 256 -37.98 -59.10 -4.10
C GLU A 256 -36.78 -58.13 -4.02
N ALA A 257 -36.02 -58.23 -2.93
CA ALA A 257 -35.01 -57.25 -2.56
C ALA A 257 -33.65 -57.52 -3.23
N PHE A 258 -33.32 -58.80 -3.46
CA PHE A 258 -32.08 -59.26 -4.06
C PHE A 258 -32.34 -60.30 -5.15
N CYS A 259 -32.27 -59.87 -6.41
CA CYS A 259 -32.54 -60.71 -7.58
C CYS A 259 -31.41 -61.70 -7.96
N GLY A 260 -30.63 -62.20 -7.00
CA GLY A 260 -29.50 -63.09 -7.27
C GLY A 260 -28.81 -63.69 -6.04
N ASP A 261 -29.46 -63.72 -4.88
CA ASP A 261 -28.90 -64.30 -3.65
C ASP A 261 -29.47 -65.70 -3.32
N GLY A 262 -30.41 -66.18 -4.14
CA GLY A 262 -31.03 -67.50 -4.00
C GLY A 262 -32.10 -67.59 -2.92
N LEU A 263 -32.59 -66.45 -2.42
CA LEU A 263 -33.63 -66.37 -1.39
C LEU A 263 -34.92 -65.77 -1.98
N ASP A 264 -36.05 -66.16 -1.40
CA ASP A 264 -37.39 -65.65 -1.73
C ASP A 264 -37.67 -64.50 -0.75
N ASP A 265 -37.19 -63.30 -1.06
CA ASP A 265 -37.13 -62.19 -0.10
C ASP A 265 -38.51 -61.63 0.29
N ASP A 266 -39.51 -61.76 -0.58
CA ASP A 266 -40.88 -61.32 -0.33
C ASP A 266 -41.84 -62.50 -0.02
N HIS A 267 -41.31 -63.72 0.00
CA HIS A 267 -41.98 -64.98 0.37
C HIS A 267 -43.19 -65.31 -0.51
N ASP A 268 -43.16 -64.95 -1.79
CA ASP A 268 -44.24 -65.21 -2.74
C ASP A 268 -44.14 -66.61 -3.39
N GLY A 269 -43.00 -67.29 -3.18
CA GLY A 269 -42.69 -68.63 -3.65
C GLY A 269 -41.80 -68.67 -4.90
N LEU A 270 -41.35 -67.53 -5.40
CA LEU A 270 -40.38 -67.38 -6.48
C LEU A 270 -39.07 -66.79 -5.91
N THR A 271 -37.97 -67.03 -6.60
CA THR A 271 -36.63 -66.61 -6.15
C THR A 271 -35.84 -66.03 -7.31
N ASP A 272 -35.09 -64.96 -7.07
CA ASP A 272 -34.22 -64.26 -8.00
C ASP A 272 -34.90 -63.94 -9.36
N CYS A 273 -34.21 -64.17 -10.48
CA CYS A 273 -34.77 -63.96 -11.81
C CYS A 273 -35.99 -64.83 -12.14
N GLU A 274 -36.34 -65.83 -11.32
CA GLU A 274 -37.62 -66.54 -11.46
C GLU A 274 -38.81 -65.70 -10.97
N ASP A 275 -38.55 -64.69 -10.13
CA ASP A 275 -39.53 -63.72 -9.64
C ASP A 275 -39.86 -62.63 -10.68
N PRO A 276 -41.15 -62.36 -10.97
CA PRO A 276 -41.59 -61.28 -11.85
C PRO A 276 -41.13 -59.88 -11.45
N ASP A 277 -40.93 -59.61 -10.16
CA ASP A 277 -40.51 -58.31 -9.62
C ASP A 277 -39.02 -58.01 -9.90
N CYS A 278 -38.24 -59.03 -10.26
CA CYS A 278 -36.84 -58.91 -10.62
C CYS A 278 -36.57 -58.60 -12.09
N PHE A 279 -37.60 -58.44 -12.92
CA PHE A 279 -37.40 -58.11 -14.34
C PHE A 279 -36.57 -56.82 -14.54
N ALA A 280 -35.48 -56.93 -15.29
CA ALA A 280 -34.48 -55.88 -15.55
C ALA A 280 -33.72 -55.35 -14.32
N GLN A 281 -33.87 -55.99 -13.15
CA GLN A 281 -33.04 -55.73 -11.98
C GLN A 281 -31.69 -56.44 -12.11
N THR A 282 -30.69 -55.91 -11.41
CA THR A 282 -29.34 -56.48 -11.39
C THR A 282 -29.34 -57.83 -10.68
N CYS A 283 -28.67 -58.82 -11.27
CA CYS A 283 -28.51 -60.16 -10.71
C CYS A 283 -27.02 -60.57 -10.75
N ASP A 284 -26.61 -61.56 -9.96
CA ASP A 284 -25.25 -62.11 -10.02
C ASP A 284 -25.28 -63.64 -10.11
N ALA A 285 -25.01 -64.18 -11.28
CA ALA A 285 -24.87 -65.63 -11.48
C ALA A 285 -23.53 -66.20 -10.99
N GLY A 286 -22.73 -65.42 -10.24
CA GLY A 286 -21.41 -65.81 -9.74
C GLY A 286 -20.33 -65.90 -10.83
N ALA A 287 -20.55 -65.24 -11.98
CA ALA A 287 -19.67 -65.27 -13.13
C ALA A 287 -18.74 -64.03 -13.16
N ALA A 288 -17.46 -64.23 -12.89
CA ALA A 288 -16.46 -63.15 -12.84
C ALA A 288 -16.21 -62.48 -14.20
N CYS A 289 -16.61 -63.14 -15.29
CA CYS A 289 -16.41 -62.72 -16.67
C CYS A 289 -17.67 -62.20 -17.37
N VAL A 290 -18.75 -62.00 -16.62
CA VAL A 290 -19.97 -61.38 -17.15
C VAL A 290 -20.29 -60.16 -16.29
N ILE A 291 -20.36 -59.00 -16.91
CA ILE A 291 -20.68 -57.71 -16.28
C ILE A 291 -22.05 -57.23 -16.74
N ASP A 292 -22.61 -56.24 -16.03
CA ASP A 292 -23.92 -55.67 -16.34
C ASP A 292 -25.02 -56.75 -16.42
N GLN A 293 -24.97 -57.69 -15.48
CA GLN A 293 -25.92 -58.79 -15.40
C GLN A 293 -27.29 -58.30 -14.94
N ALA A 294 -28.34 -58.65 -15.68
CA ALA A 294 -29.72 -58.35 -15.34
C ALA A 294 -30.66 -59.51 -15.68
N CYS A 295 -31.73 -59.64 -14.90
CA CYS A 295 -32.75 -60.66 -15.13
C CYS A 295 -33.54 -60.38 -16.42
N GLN A 296 -33.61 -61.40 -17.26
CA GLN A 296 -34.28 -61.35 -18.56
C GLN A 296 -35.72 -61.84 -18.47
N THR A 297 -36.54 -61.57 -19.49
CA THR A 297 -37.93 -62.06 -19.58
C THR A 297 -38.05 -63.60 -19.62
N ASP A 298 -36.94 -64.31 -19.82
CA ASP A 298 -36.90 -65.78 -19.81
C ASP A 298 -36.42 -66.36 -18.47
N HIS A 299 -36.47 -65.55 -17.41
CA HIS A 299 -36.09 -65.92 -16.04
C HIS A 299 -34.62 -66.29 -15.86
N THR A 300 -33.74 -65.82 -16.75
CA THR A 300 -32.29 -66.06 -16.64
C THR A 300 -31.51 -64.77 -16.37
N CYS A 301 -30.47 -64.87 -15.55
CA CYS A 301 -29.51 -63.81 -15.34
C CYS A 301 -28.51 -63.76 -16.51
N ARG A 302 -28.46 -62.65 -17.25
CA ARG A 302 -27.54 -62.48 -18.39
C ARG A 302 -26.90 -61.09 -18.38
N GLY A 303 -25.65 -61.02 -18.81
CA GLY A 303 -24.91 -59.76 -18.97
C GLY A 303 -23.92 -59.80 -20.14
N ALA A 304 -23.15 -58.73 -20.29
CA ALA A 304 -22.12 -58.62 -21.31
C ALA A 304 -20.83 -59.34 -20.89
N MET A 305 -20.12 -59.95 -21.84
CA MET A 305 -18.82 -60.57 -21.55
C MET A 305 -17.81 -59.48 -21.18
N ARG A 306 -17.16 -59.62 -20.01
CA ARG A 306 -16.15 -58.70 -19.50
C ARG A 306 -14.98 -58.65 -20.49
N VAL A 307 -14.78 -57.48 -21.10
CA VAL A 307 -13.56 -57.20 -21.87
C VAL A 307 -12.47 -56.87 -20.88
N CYS A 308 -11.43 -57.70 -20.80
CA CYS A 308 -10.31 -57.44 -19.92
C CYS A 308 -9.45 -56.28 -20.45
N PRO A 309 -8.96 -55.38 -19.59
CA PRO A 309 -8.18 -54.24 -20.02
C PRO A 309 -6.88 -54.70 -20.69
N THR A 310 -6.70 -54.32 -21.95
CA THR A 310 -5.40 -54.32 -22.62
C THR A 310 -4.77 -52.95 -22.40
N SER A 311 -4.41 -52.61 -21.17
CA SER A 311 -3.54 -51.45 -20.96
C SER A 311 -2.17 -51.74 -21.60
N GLY A 312 -1.51 -50.72 -22.16
CA GLY A 312 -0.40 -50.85 -23.10
C GLY A 312 0.83 -51.67 -22.65
N CYS A 313 0.88 -52.06 -21.37
CA CYS A 313 1.93 -52.87 -20.77
C CYS A 313 1.57 -54.36 -20.54
N PHE A 314 0.39 -54.82 -20.97
CA PHE A 314 0.01 -56.23 -20.93
C PHE A 314 -0.31 -56.77 -22.33
N ALA A 315 0.31 -57.89 -22.69
CA ALA A 315 0.28 -58.39 -24.06
C ALA A 315 -1.04 -59.11 -24.44
N THR A 316 -1.81 -59.63 -23.48
CA THR A 316 -3.13 -60.24 -23.70
C THR A 316 -3.83 -60.46 -22.37
N ALA A 317 -5.14 -60.19 -22.29
CA ALA A 317 -5.96 -60.58 -21.15
C ALA A 317 -7.20 -61.32 -21.66
N ALA A 318 -7.34 -62.59 -21.27
CA ALA A 318 -8.54 -63.37 -21.52
C ALA A 318 -9.28 -63.56 -20.20
N CYS A 319 -10.59 -63.37 -20.20
CA CYS A 319 -11.38 -63.64 -19.00
C CYS A 319 -11.64 -65.15 -18.88
N SER A 320 -11.29 -65.74 -17.75
CA SER A 320 -11.48 -67.16 -17.45
C SER A 320 -12.18 -67.36 -16.10
N GLU A 321 -13.29 -68.10 -16.10
CA GLU A 321 -14.00 -68.47 -14.87
C GLU A 321 -13.22 -69.52 -14.06
N PRO A 322 -13.25 -69.48 -12.71
CA PRO A 322 -13.95 -68.50 -11.86
C PRO A 322 -13.11 -67.25 -11.51
N ALA A 323 -11.92 -67.12 -12.10
CA ALA A 323 -10.88 -66.22 -11.62
C ALA A 323 -10.86 -64.83 -12.29
N GLY A 324 -11.81 -64.54 -13.18
CA GLY A 324 -11.90 -63.26 -13.89
C GLY A 324 -10.79 -63.09 -14.94
N CYS A 325 -10.31 -61.86 -15.11
CA CYS A 325 -9.26 -61.56 -16.10
C CYS A 325 -7.92 -62.20 -15.71
N GLN A 326 -7.44 -63.13 -16.54
CA GLN A 326 -6.16 -63.82 -16.35
C GLN A 326 -5.26 -63.73 -17.58
N GLY A 327 -3.96 -63.99 -17.40
CA GLY A 327 -2.98 -64.03 -18.49
C GLY A 327 -2.22 -62.72 -18.74
N LEU A 328 -2.31 -61.75 -17.83
CA LEU A 328 -1.52 -60.51 -17.86
C LEU A 328 -0.02 -60.85 -17.78
N THR A 329 0.61 -61.06 -18.93
CA THR A 329 2.07 -61.12 -19.04
C THR A 329 2.59 -59.70 -19.21
N PRO A 330 3.42 -59.19 -18.30
CA PRO A 330 4.05 -57.88 -18.46
C PRO A 330 4.85 -57.87 -19.76
N LYS A 331 4.70 -56.81 -20.55
CA LYS A 331 5.60 -56.51 -21.67
C LYS A 331 7.00 -56.23 -21.09
N ASP A 332 8.07 -56.54 -21.85
CA ASP A 332 9.44 -56.30 -21.39
C ASP A 332 9.64 -54.85 -20.91
N ALA A 333 10.36 -54.67 -19.80
CA ALA A 333 10.65 -53.36 -19.22
C ALA A 333 11.28 -52.41 -20.26
N GLY A 334 10.72 -51.20 -20.39
CA GLY A 334 11.15 -50.19 -21.38
C GLY A 334 10.34 -50.14 -22.69
N ALA A 335 9.29 -50.95 -22.84
CA ALA A 335 8.36 -50.79 -23.96
C ALA A 335 7.47 -49.55 -23.79
N ALA A 336 7.13 -48.87 -24.91
CA ALA A 336 6.26 -47.70 -24.90
C ALA A 336 4.81 -48.04 -24.50
N CYS A 337 4.23 -47.18 -23.66
CA CYS A 337 2.85 -47.15 -23.21
C CYS A 337 2.01 -46.19 -24.10
N GLY A 338 0.70 -46.42 -24.18
CA GLY A 338 -0.21 -45.66 -25.07
C GLY A 338 -0.25 -44.15 -24.82
N ASP A 339 0.13 -43.73 -23.62
CA ASP A 339 0.10 -42.34 -23.15
C ASP A 339 1.50 -41.69 -23.09
N GLY A 340 2.52 -42.30 -23.72
CA GLY A 340 3.86 -41.71 -23.87
C GLY A 340 4.91 -42.14 -22.83
N GLY A 341 4.53 -42.88 -21.78
CA GLY A 341 5.46 -43.44 -20.78
C GLY A 341 6.09 -44.79 -21.17
N THR A 342 6.86 -45.39 -20.25
CA THR A 342 7.47 -46.73 -20.42
C THR A 342 6.96 -47.73 -19.38
N CYS A 343 6.87 -49.02 -19.77
CA CYS A 343 6.39 -50.09 -18.90
C CYS A 343 7.42 -50.44 -17.82
N GLN A 344 6.98 -50.45 -16.55
CA GLN A 344 7.74 -50.91 -15.40
C GLN A 344 7.54 -52.43 -15.13
N GLY A 345 8.38 -53.01 -14.29
CA GLY A 345 8.41 -54.46 -14.02
C GLY A 345 7.22 -55.00 -13.21
N ASP A 346 6.42 -54.12 -12.62
CA ASP A 346 5.18 -54.41 -11.89
C ASP A 346 3.92 -54.28 -12.77
N GLY A 347 4.09 -53.87 -14.03
CA GLY A 347 2.98 -53.66 -14.98
C GLY A 347 2.36 -52.27 -14.95
N GLY A 348 2.94 -51.31 -14.21
CA GLY A 348 2.60 -49.89 -14.28
C GLY A 348 3.23 -49.17 -15.47
N CYS A 349 2.63 -48.06 -15.92
CA CYS A 349 3.31 -47.08 -16.78
C CYS A 349 3.92 -46.00 -15.88
N SER A 350 5.21 -45.70 -16.04
CA SER A 350 5.82 -44.52 -15.41
C SER A 350 5.05 -43.29 -15.88
N LEU A 351 4.44 -42.57 -14.94
CA LEU A 351 3.91 -41.24 -15.20
C LEU A 351 5.12 -40.30 -15.39
N VAL A 352 4.93 -39.28 -16.21
CA VAL A 352 5.94 -38.26 -16.52
C VAL A 352 5.50 -37.01 -15.77
N GLU A 353 6.40 -36.35 -15.05
CA GLU A 353 6.11 -35.09 -14.38
C GLU A 353 5.48 -34.08 -15.37
N LEU A 354 4.23 -33.71 -15.10
CA LEU A 354 3.40 -32.96 -16.05
C LEU A 354 3.67 -31.45 -15.98
N ASN A 355 3.96 -30.92 -14.79
CA ASN A 355 4.32 -29.51 -14.58
C ASN A 355 5.67 -29.36 -13.87
N CYS A 356 6.69 -29.06 -14.66
CA CYS A 356 8.07 -28.87 -14.19
C CYS A 356 8.34 -27.54 -13.45
N GLY A 357 7.38 -27.00 -12.71
CA GLY A 357 7.51 -25.71 -12.04
C GLY A 357 6.34 -25.30 -11.12
N ASN A 358 5.53 -26.25 -10.65
CA ASN A 358 4.40 -25.99 -9.75
C ASN A 358 4.70 -26.32 -8.28
N GLY A 359 5.87 -26.90 -7.95
CA GLY A 359 6.25 -27.28 -6.58
C GLY A 359 5.62 -28.59 -6.09
N ILE A 360 4.99 -29.36 -6.97
CA ILE A 360 4.27 -30.59 -6.69
C ILE A 360 4.96 -31.74 -7.42
N ASP A 361 4.95 -32.91 -6.79
CA ASP A 361 5.41 -34.17 -7.37
C ASP A 361 4.21 -34.74 -8.15
N ASP A 362 4.10 -34.41 -9.44
CA ASP A 362 2.90 -34.72 -10.24
C ASP A 362 2.81 -36.22 -10.60
N ASP A 363 3.94 -36.95 -10.63
CA ASP A 363 4.00 -38.38 -10.94
C ASP A 363 4.20 -39.29 -9.72
N GLY A 364 4.51 -38.71 -8.55
CA GLY A 364 4.56 -39.36 -7.25
C GLY A 364 5.84 -40.12 -6.97
N ASP A 365 6.92 -39.87 -7.72
CA ASP A 365 8.18 -40.61 -7.59
C ASP A 365 9.18 -39.96 -6.58
N GLY A 366 8.87 -38.75 -6.11
CA GLY A 366 9.48 -38.05 -4.98
C GLY A 366 10.22 -36.75 -5.34
N PRO A 367 11.09 -36.75 -6.36
CA PRO A 367 11.53 -35.54 -7.06
C PRO A 367 10.38 -34.62 -7.50
N LYS A 368 10.71 -33.35 -7.74
CA LYS A 368 9.74 -32.29 -8.05
C LYS A 368 10.35 -31.26 -8.99
N ASP A 369 9.56 -30.76 -9.92
CA ASP A 369 9.92 -29.74 -10.90
C ASP A 369 11.28 -30.05 -11.58
N CYS A 370 12.14 -29.05 -11.77
CA CYS A 370 13.46 -29.28 -12.37
C CYS A 370 14.38 -30.24 -11.58
N LEU A 371 14.07 -30.60 -10.33
CA LEU A 371 14.80 -31.63 -9.59
C LEU A 371 14.44 -33.05 -10.06
N ASP A 372 13.33 -33.19 -10.77
CA ASP A 372 12.88 -34.41 -11.39
C ASP A 372 13.66 -34.72 -12.69
N PRO A 373 14.20 -35.94 -12.85
CA PRO A 373 14.80 -36.39 -14.09
C PRO A 373 13.90 -36.29 -15.33
N ASP A 374 12.58 -36.42 -15.18
CA ASP A 374 11.60 -36.41 -16.26
C ASP A 374 11.35 -34.99 -16.81
N CYS A 375 11.69 -33.97 -16.03
CA CYS A 375 11.65 -32.57 -16.45
C CYS A 375 12.90 -32.07 -17.20
N ALA A 376 13.86 -32.94 -17.51
CA ALA A 376 15.06 -32.56 -18.24
C ALA A 376 14.76 -31.91 -19.61
N GLY A 377 15.05 -30.61 -19.73
CA GLY A 377 14.79 -29.83 -20.95
C GLY A 377 13.37 -29.26 -21.09
N ALA A 378 12.50 -29.49 -20.10
CA ALA A 378 11.18 -28.87 -20.04
C ALA A 378 11.29 -27.36 -19.77
N GLN A 379 10.25 -26.61 -20.19
CA GLN A 379 10.15 -25.19 -19.86
C GLN A 379 9.86 -25.01 -18.38
N CYS A 380 10.51 -24.03 -17.77
CA CYS A 380 10.32 -23.67 -16.36
C CYS A 380 10.40 -22.16 -16.21
N ASN A 381 10.20 -21.65 -14.98
CA ASN A 381 10.36 -20.23 -14.66
C ASN A 381 11.19 -20.10 -13.37
N ASP A 382 12.32 -19.42 -13.43
CA ASP A 382 13.22 -19.19 -12.29
C ASP A 382 12.83 -17.97 -11.45
N ALA A 383 11.63 -17.43 -11.70
CA ALA A 383 11.07 -16.21 -11.13
C ALA A 383 11.89 -14.95 -11.41
N ASN A 384 12.81 -14.98 -12.37
CA ASN A 384 13.56 -13.81 -12.81
C ASN A 384 12.84 -13.13 -13.99
N ALA A 385 12.22 -11.98 -13.72
CA ALA A 385 11.50 -11.20 -14.74
C ALA A 385 12.41 -10.66 -15.88
N CYS A 386 13.73 -10.81 -15.75
CA CYS A 386 14.72 -10.36 -16.73
C CYS A 386 15.26 -11.45 -17.63
N SER A 387 14.76 -12.66 -17.53
CA SER A 387 14.98 -13.74 -18.48
C SER A 387 13.65 -14.29 -18.97
N VAL A 388 13.67 -14.88 -20.17
CA VAL A 388 12.53 -15.64 -20.69
C VAL A 388 13.02 -16.88 -21.41
N GLY A 389 12.24 -17.97 -21.33
CA GLY A 389 12.50 -19.20 -22.04
C GLY A 389 13.54 -20.08 -21.33
N GLU A 390 13.50 -20.07 -20.01
CA GLU A 390 14.27 -20.94 -19.13
C GLU A 390 13.89 -22.41 -19.37
N VAL A 391 14.87 -23.28 -19.13
CA VAL A 391 14.68 -24.72 -19.24
C VAL A 391 15.30 -25.42 -18.05
N CYS A 392 14.67 -26.51 -17.60
CA CYS A 392 15.23 -27.34 -16.55
C CYS A 392 16.51 -28.02 -17.05
N SER A 393 17.63 -27.75 -16.37
CA SER A 393 18.92 -28.35 -16.69
C SER A 393 19.66 -28.70 -15.41
N ALA A 394 19.95 -29.99 -15.23
CA ALA A 394 20.69 -30.54 -14.10
C ALA A 394 20.13 -30.14 -12.72
N GLY A 395 18.81 -30.27 -12.52
CA GLY A 395 18.20 -29.98 -11.21
C GLY A 395 17.76 -28.53 -11.01
N VAL A 396 18.06 -27.64 -11.96
CA VAL A 396 17.90 -26.19 -11.77
C VAL A 396 17.13 -25.59 -12.94
N CYS A 397 16.14 -24.75 -12.62
CA CYS A 397 15.54 -23.87 -13.61
C CYS A 397 16.46 -22.68 -13.87
N GLY A 398 16.85 -22.47 -15.13
CA GLY A 398 17.65 -21.31 -15.50
C GLY A 398 17.99 -21.27 -16.97
N GLY A 399 18.93 -20.37 -17.31
CA GLY A 399 19.24 -20.07 -18.70
C GLY A 399 18.32 -18.97 -19.24
N GLY A 400 17.70 -19.21 -20.39
CA GLY A 400 16.83 -18.23 -21.03
C GLY A 400 17.57 -17.11 -21.78
N THR A 401 16.79 -16.26 -22.42
CA THR A 401 17.26 -15.07 -23.14
C THR A 401 17.03 -13.84 -22.28
N ALA A 402 18.06 -13.01 -22.09
CA ALA A 402 17.93 -11.78 -21.33
C ALA A 402 16.90 -10.83 -21.97
N VAL A 403 15.95 -10.38 -21.17
CA VAL A 403 14.96 -9.38 -21.57
C VAL A 403 15.66 -8.04 -21.78
N THR A 404 15.61 -7.52 -23.00
CA THR A 404 16.08 -6.16 -23.31
C THR A 404 14.93 -5.18 -23.14
N CYS A 405 15.00 -4.33 -22.13
CA CYS A 405 14.02 -3.27 -21.94
C CYS A 405 14.13 -2.24 -23.07
N SER A 406 13.02 -2.04 -23.79
CA SER A 406 12.94 -1.06 -24.86
C SER A 406 12.81 0.36 -24.30
N THR A 407 13.39 1.34 -24.99
CA THR A 407 13.19 2.75 -24.65
C THR A 407 11.70 3.09 -24.77
N PRO A 408 11.08 3.71 -23.75
CA PRO A 408 9.67 4.04 -23.78
C PRO A 408 9.33 4.96 -24.95
N THR A 409 8.11 4.85 -25.49
CA THR A 409 7.62 5.78 -26.52
C THR A 409 7.35 7.18 -25.97
N ASN A 410 7.11 7.29 -24.67
CA ASN A 410 6.94 8.56 -23.99
C ASN A 410 8.31 9.22 -23.75
N PRO A 411 8.58 10.42 -24.31
CA PRO A 411 9.85 11.12 -24.10
C PRO A 411 10.12 11.52 -22.64
N CYS A 412 9.09 11.47 -21.78
CA CYS A 412 9.19 11.73 -20.35
C CYS A 412 9.53 10.51 -19.51
N LEU A 413 9.67 9.34 -20.13
CA LEU A 413 10.11 8.13 -19.47
C LEU A 413 11.48 7.73 -20.00
N THR A 414 12.39 7.40 -19.10
CA THR A 414 13.65 6.76 -19.42
C THR A 414 13.58 5.30 -19.01
N ALA A 415 13.88 4.38 -19.93
CA ALA A 415 14.05 2.97 -19.58
C ALA A 415 15.22 2.83 -18.61
N LEU A 416 15.00 2.10 -17.53
CA LEU A 416 16.04 1.63 -16.64
C LEU A 416 16.47 0.21 -17.06
N ALA A 417 17.55 -0.28 -16.45
CA ALA A 417 17.89 -1.70 -16.51
C ALA A 417 16.74 -2.56 -15.95
N CYS A 418 16.67 -3.80 -16.42
CA CYS A 418 15.70 -4.75 -15.93
C CYS A 418 16.00 -5.13 -14.47
N ASP A 419 14.99 -5.09 -13.61
CA ASP A 419 15.04 -5.56 -12.23
C ASP A 419 14.59 -7.04 -12.16
N PRO A 420 15.35 -7.96 -11.53
CA PRO A 420 15.02 -9.38 -11.52
C PRO A 420 13.65 -9.73 -10.93
N THR A 421 13.11 -8.88 -10.05
CA THR A 421 11.79 -9.10 -9.42
C THR A 421 10.69 -8.31 -10.11
N ALA A 422 10.95 -7.03 -10.38
CA ALA A 422 9.95 -6.10 -10.88
C ALA A 422 9.94 -5.96 -12.42
N GLY A 423 10.87 -6.60 -13.12
CA GLY A 423 11.00 -6.55 -14.58
C GLY A 423 11.53 -5.21 -15.09
N CYS A 424 11.13 -4.84 -16.31
CA CYS A 424 11.60 -3.59 -16.94
C CYS A 424 11.07 -2.35 -16.23
N GLN A 425 11.96 -1.68 -15.49
CA GLN A 425 11.64 -0.46 -14.77
C GLN A 425 11.76 0.77 -15.69
N THR A 426 10.94 1.78 -15.41
CA THR A 426 11.04 3.10 -16.05
C THR A 426 11.11 4.18 -14.98
N THR A 427 11.86 5.24 -15.26
CA THR A 427 11.93 6.41 -14.39
C THR A 427 11.40 7.62 -15.14
N VAL A 428 10.78 8.54 -14.41
CA VAL A 428 10.28 9.80 -14.98
C VAL A 428 11.43 10.79 -15.11
N ALA A 429 11.71 11.25 -16.32
CA ALA A 429 12.70 12.28 -16.58
C ALA A 429 12.11 13.67 -16.31
N THR A 430 11.78 13.96 -15.05
CA THR A 430 11.15 15.23 -14.65
C THR A 430 11.96 16.42 -15.16
N PHE A 431 11.26 17.40 -15.73
CA PHE A 431 11.82 18.61 -16.34
C PHE A 431 12.62 18.40 -17.64
N ALA A 432 12.68 17.18 -18.18
CA ALA A 432 13.15 16.99 -19.56
C ALA A 432 12.20 17.68 -20.55
N ALA A 433 12.75 18.14 -21.68
CA ALA A 433 11.96 18.75 -22.74
C ALA A 433 11.10 17.70 -23.46
N CYS A 434 9.86 18.07 -23.78
CA CYS A 434 8.92 17.24 -24.53
C CYS A 434 8.05 18.10 -25.47
N ALA A 435 7.18 17.48 -26.28
CA ALA A 435 6.52 18.14 -27.41
C ALA A 435 5.63 19.36 -27.03
N THR A 436 4.96 19.32 -25.88
CA THR A 436 4.08 20.39 -25.36
C THR A 436 4.62 21.03 -24.08
N GLY A 437 5.92 20.88 -23.81
CA GLY A 437 6.64 21.56 -22.74
C GLY A 437 7.63 20.70 -21.99
N TYR A 438 7.33 20.40 -20.73
CA TYR A 438 8.24 19.71 -19.82
C TYR A 438 7.59 18.47 -19.22
N CYS A 439 8.44 17.50 -18.90
CA CYS A 439 8.03 16.27 -18.25
C CYS A 439 7.68 16.51 -16.78
N LEU A 440 6.42 16.22 -16.44
CA LEU A 440 5.86 16.37 -15.10
C LEU A 440 6.10 15.09 -14.28
N PRO A 441 5.95 15.13 -12.94
CA PRO A 441 6.12 13.94 -12.08
C PRO A 441 5.18 12.77 -12.41
N ASP A 442 4.06 13.01 -13.09
CA ASP A 442 3.11 12.00 -13.58
C ASP A 442 3.49 11.42 -14.96
N ALA A 443 4.71 11.68 -15.44
CA ALA A 443 5.18 11.38 -16.79
C ALA A 443 4.40 12.05 -17.93
N GLY A 444 3.52 13.01 -17.60
CA GLY A 444 2.83 13.85 -18.57
C GLY A 444 3.74 14.91 -19.17
N CYS A 445 3.44 15.32 -20.40
CA CYS A 445 4.11 16.43 -21.06
C CYS A 445 3.25 17.68 -20.98
N GLY A 446 3.69 18.72 -20.28
CA GLY A 446 2.86 19.91 -20.08
C GLY A 446 3.58 21.12 -19.51
N ASN A 447 2.77 22.06 -19.02
CA ASN A 447 3.27 23.26 -18.35
C ASN A 447 3.77 22.91 -16.93
N PRO A 448 5.05 23.16 -16.59
CA PRO A 448 5.61 22.87 -15.27
C PRO A 448 4.98 23.72 -14.16
N PHE A 449 4.39 24.85 -14.52
CA PHE A 449 3.77 25.74 -13.55
C PHE A 449 2.30 25.37 -13.37
N ARG A 450 1.92 25.03 -12.12
CA ARG A 450 0.53 24.75 -11.71
C ARG A 450 -0.45 25.87 -12.10
N TYR A 451 0.04 27.11 -12.18
CA TYR A 451 -0.73 28.27 -12.62
C TYR A 451 -0.04 28.87 -13.83
N ALA A 452 -0.76 28.90 -14.96
CA ALA A 452 -0.26 29.55 -16.16
C ALA A 452 -0.20 31.08 -15.94
N PRO A 453 0.98 31.72 -15.97
CA PRO A 453 1.09 33.17 -15.95
C PRO A 453 0.36 33.80 -17.15
N THR A 454 -0.29 34.94 -16.93
CA THR A 454 -1.07 35.67 -17.93
C THR A 454 -0.27 36.72 -18.71
N GLY A 455 1.00 36.94 -18.35
CA GLY A 455 1.84 38.02 -18.91
C GLY A 455 3.07 37.56 -19.70
N PHE A 456 3.26 36.25 -19.89
CA PHE A 456 4.27 35.65 -20.76
C PHE A 456 3.95 34.18 -21.07
N ASP A 457 4.47 33.66 -22.18
CA ASP A 457 4.37 32.24 -22.52
C ASP A 457 5.26 31.40 -21.58
N PRO A 458 4.71 30.49 -20.76
CA PRO A 458 5.49 29.62 -19.87
C PRO A 458 6.51 28.75 -20.63
N GLN A 459 6.26 28.47 -21.90
CA GLN A 459 7.14 27.68 -22.77
C GLN A 459 8.37 28.47 -23.24
N ALA A 460 8.35 29.80 -23.12
CA ALA A 460 9.49 30.65 -23.44
C ALA A 460 10.57 30.66 -22.33
N VAL A 461 10.28 30.08 -21.16
CA VAL A 461 11.24 29.93 -20.06
C VAL A 461 12.18 28.76 -20.39
N PRO A 462 13.50 28.96 -20.49
CA PRO A 462 14.46 27.92 -20.84
C PRO A 462 14.68 26.93 -19.70
N GLN A 463 15.32 25.81 -20.03
CA GLN A 463 15.68 24.73 -19.11
C GLN A 463 16.32 25.27 -17.81
N PRO A 464 15.87 24.82 -16.63
CA PRO A 464 16.38 25.31 -15.37
C PRO A 464 17.83 24.85 -15.15
N ALA A 465 18.63 25.75 -14.58
CA ALA A 465 19.89 25.37 -13.97
C ALA A 465 19.65 24.63 -12.64
N GLY A 466 20.68 23.97 -12.11
CA GLY A 466 20.61 23.24 -10.84
C GLY A 466 20.16 24.09 -9.64
N ARG A 467 20.25 23.51 -8.44
CA ARG A 467 19.86 24.18 -7.20
C ARG A 467 20.63 25.49 -6.98
N TRP A 468 19.91 26.58 -6.75
CA TRP A 468 20.46 27.87 -6.35
C TRP A 468 20.34 28.08 -4.84
N LEU A 469 21.49 28.01 -4.15
CA LEU A 469 21.61 28.32 -2.73
C LEU A 469 22.07 29.78 -2.55
N VAL A 470 21.31 30.56 -1.79
CA VAL A 470 21.61 31.94 -1.41
C VAL A 470 21.73 32.00 0.12
N ASP A 471 22.96 31.86 0.63
CA ASP A 471 23.33 31.93 2.05
C ASP A 471 24.16 33.20 2.38
N CYS A 472 24.27 34.10 1.41
CA CYS A 472 24.98 35.37 1.48
C CYS A 472 24.21 36.47 0.75
N GLN A 473 24.56 37.73 1.03
CA GLN A 473 23.93 38.87 0.36
C GLN A 473 24.29 38.89 -1.13
N THR A 474 23.27 38.81 -1.98
CA THR A 474 23.38 38.88 -3.45
C THR A 474 22.52 40.01 -3.95
N ASP A 475 23.15 41.05 -4.50
CA ASP A 475 22.46 42.18 -5.13
C ASP A 475 22.55 42.06 -6.66
N ILE A 476 21.39 42.02 -7.31
CA ILE A 476 21.25 41.85 -8.75
C ILE A 476 20.79 43.16 -9.39
N ASP A 477 21.61 43.69 -10.30
CA ASP A 477 21.27 44.78 -11.20
C ASP A 477 20.51 44.23 -12.41
N THR A 478 19.25 44.65 -12.53
CA THR A 478 18.32 44.23 -13.57
C THR A 478 18.46 45.07 -14.83
N THR A 479 19.30 46.12 -14.84
CA THR A 479 19.54 46.97 -16.01
C THR A 479 20.11 46.15 -17.18
N PRO A 480 19.63 46.37 -18.43
CA PRO A 480 20.19 45.67 -19.58
C PRO A 480 21.71 45.84 -19.70
N GLY A 481 22.44 44.72 -19.80
CA GLY A 481 23.91 44.72 -19.93
C GLY A 481 24.68 44.85 -18.62
N ALA A 482 24.02 44.90 -17.47
CA ALA A 482 24.70 44.92 -16.17
C ALA A 482 25.44 43.60 -15.90
N THR A 483 26.62 43.70 -15.29
CA THR A 483 27.39 42.53 -14.85
C THR A 483 27.05 42.20 -13.40
N ASN A 484 26.39 41.06 -13.20
CA ASN A 484 26.01 40.56 -11.88
C ASN A 484 27.04 39.58 -11.35
N THR A 485 27.31 39.66 -10.04
CA THR A 485 28.21 38.73 -9.35
C THR A 485 27.41 37.98 -8.30
N PHE A 486 27.46 36.65 -8.33
CA PHE A 486 26.75 35.80 -7.38
C PHE A 486 27.71 35.35 -6.30
N CYS A 487 27.20 35.24 -5.07
CA CYS A 487 27.99 34.66 -3.99
C CYS A 487 28.06 33.13 -4.11
N HIS A 488 27.00 32.50 -4.64
CA HIS A 488 26.99 31.16 -5.24
C HIS A 488 26.16 31.20 -6.52
N ASP A 489 26.76 30.86 -7.65
CA ASP A 489 26.09 30.92 -8.95
C ASP A 489 25.17 29.70 -9.17
N GLY A 490 25.45 28.53 -8.60
CA GLY A 490 24.57 27.36 -8.68
C GLY A 490 24.24 26.90 -10.10
N GLY A 491 25.01 27.37 -11.09
CA GLY A 491 24.71 27.23 -12.52
C GLY A 491 23.61 28.16 -13.06
N VAL A 492 23.06 29.05 -12.24
CA VAL A 492 21.98 29.97 -12.58
C VAL A 492 22.36 30.85 -13.77
N THR A 493 21.44 30.92 -14.73
CA THR A 493 21.59 31.75 -15.91
C THR A 493 20.66 32.96 -15.83
N LEU A 494 21.22 34.14 -16.10
CA LEU A 494 20.45 35.36 -16.29
C LEU A 494 20.08 35.47 -17.77
N SER A 495 18.79 35.50 -18.06
CA SER A 495 18.26 35.65 -19.41
C SER A 495 17.26 36.81 -19.46
N THR A 496 16.80 37.16 -20.65
CA THR A 496 15.75 38.16 -20.84
C THR A 496 14.46 37.45 -21.20
N LEU A 497 13.37 37.78 -20.52
CA LEU A 497 12.03 37.30 -20.82
C LEU A 497 11.18 38.48 -21.30
N SER A 498 10.56 38.31 -22.46
CA SER A 498 9.60 39.30 -22.98
C SER A 498 8.28 39.14 -22.24
N LEU A 499 7.80 40.22 -21.62
CA LEU A 499 6.45 40.34 -21.06
C LEU A 499 5.59 41.22 -21.97
N ASP A 500 4.26 41.15 -21.81
CA ASP A 500 3.32 42.01 -22.56
C ASP A 500 3.53 43.53 -22.32
N GLY A 501 4.22 43.90 -21.23
CA GLY A 501 4.51 45.29 -20.82
C GLY A 501 5.99 45.71 -20.90
N GLY A 502 6.88 44.87 -21.43
CA GLY A 502 8.32 45.13 -21.52
C GLY A 502 9.21 43.94 -21.17
N ASP A 503 10.54 44.12 -21.19
CA ASP A 503 11.49 43.04 -20.89
C ASP A 503 11.74 42.88 -19.39
N ALA A 504 11.74 41.64 -18.91
CA ALA A 504 12.14 41.26 -17.56
C ALA A 504 13.50 40.56 -17.55
N LEU A 505 14.23 40.70 -16.45
CA LEU A 505 15.32 39.79 -16.11
C LEU A 505 14.72 38.45 -15.66
N LEU A 506 15.07 37.36 -16.35
CA LEU A 506 14.63 36.01 -16.02
C LEU A 506 15.77 35.22 -15.38
N ILE A 507 15.43 34.60 -14.26
CA ILE A 507 16.26 33.70 -13.48
C ILE A 507 15.58 32.33 -13.47
N THR A 508 16.27 31.27 -13.88
CA THR A 508 15.73 29.90 -13.90
C THR A 508 16.52 28.99 -12.97
N THR A 509 15.83 28.17 -12.17
CA THR A 509 16.46 27.18 -11.28
C THR A 509 15.55 25.99 -10.99
N GLN A 510 16.14 24.82 -10.75
CA GLN A 510 15.43 23.62 -10.30
C GLN A 510 14.94 23.78 -8.86
N GLU A 511 15.76 24.36 -7.98
CA GLU A 511 15.40 24.58 -6.58
C GLU A 511 16.00 25.90 -6.10
N LEU A 512 15.21 26.71 -5.40
CA LEU A 512 15.67 27.96 -4.79
C LEU A 512 15.74 27.77 -3.28
N ALA A 513 16.89 28.03 -2.67
CA ALA A 513 17.04 28.04 -1.21
C ALA A 513 17.71 29.34 -0.75
N VAL A 514 16.92 30.27 -0.20
CA VAL A 514 17.41 31.50 0.44
C VAL A 514 17.45 31.25 1.94
N THR A 515 18.64 31.17 2.54
CA THR A 515 18.82 30.77 3.95
C THR A 515 19.19 31.97 4.82
N ASP A 516 20.47 32.21 5.07
CA ASP A 516 20.97 33.32 5.90
C ASP A 516 21.36 34.56 5.07
N GLY A 517 21.27 34.44 3.74
CA GLY A 517 21.50 35.50 2.77
C GLY A 517 20.24 36.28 2.41
N GLY A 518 20.44 37.42 1.75
CA GLY A 518 19.37 38.20 1.15
C GLY A 518 19.54 38.37 -0.34
N LEU A 519 18.43 38.31 -1.06
CA LEU A 519 18.37 38.56 -2.49
C LEU A 519 17.83 39.97 -2.72
N GLY A 520 18.70 40.88 -3.14
CA GLY A 520 18.37 42.26 -3.47
C GLY A 520 18.24 42.45 -4.98
N PHE A 521 17.24 43.21 -5.42
CA PHE A 521 17.06 43.59 -6.83
C PHE A 521 17.00 45.10 -6.99
N HIS A 522 17.76 45.63 -7.94
CA HIS A 522 17.76 47.05 -8.32
C HIS A 522 17.94 47.19 -9.84
N GLY A 523 17.61 48.34 -10.43
CA GLY A 523 17.79 48.58 -11.87
C GLY A 523 16.49 48.79 -12.65
N THR A 524 16.57 48.80 -13.97
CA THR A 524 15.48 49.31 -14.82
C THR A 524 14.46 48.27 -15.28
N ARG A 525 14.72 46.96 -15.11
CA ARG A 525 13.79 45.89 -15.52
C ARG A 525 13.11 45.21 -14.34
N PRO A 526 11.86 44.74 -14.48
CA PRO A 526 11.25 43.78 -13.55
C PRO A 526 12.03 42.45 -13.55
N VAL A 527 11.78 41.62 -12.53
CA VAL A 527 12.44 40.31 -12.36
C VAL A 527 11.40 39.20 -12.32
N VAL A 528 11.71 38.09 -12.99
CA VAL A 528 10.98 36.82 -12.88
C VAL A 528 11.95 35.75 -12.40
N ILE A 529 11.61 35.07 -11.30
CA ILE A 529 12.34 33.89 -10.81
C ILE A 529 11.47 32.67 -11.07
N ALA A 530 11.86 31.85 -12.05
CA ALA A 530 11.20 30.61 -12.39
C ALA A 530 11.84 29.44 -11.63
N VAL A 531 11.12 28.92 -10.64
CA VAL A 531 11.52 27.76 -9.83
C VAL A 531 10.66 26.56 -10.23
N TYR A 532 11.31 25.48 -10.67
CA TYR A 532 10.62 24.30 -11.20
C TYR A 532 10.31 23.24 -10.12
N GLY A 533 11.15 23.15 -9.10
CA GLY A 533 10.96 22.36 -7.89
C GLY A 533 10.55 23.22 -6.71
N HIS A 534 11.21 23.05 -5.57
CA HIS A 534 10.86 23.76 -4.34
C HIS A 534 11.58 25.11 -4.21
N ALA A 535 10.85 26.11 -3.70
CA ALA A 535 11.40 27.39 -3.26
C ALA A 535 11.31 27.48 -1.74
N PHE A 536 12.45 27.61 -1.08
CA PHE A 536 12.60 27.77 0.35
C PHE A 536 13.19 29.15 0.65
N ILE A 537 12.45 29.99 1.37
CA ILE A 537 12.88 31.35 1.71
C ILE A 537 12.83 31.50 3.24
N ASN A 538 14.00 31.33 3.86
CA ASN A 538 14.27 31.64 5.27
C ASN A 538 14.96 33.00 5.45
N GLY A 539 15.59 33.52 4.38
CA GLY A 539 16.21 34.86 4.35
C GLY A 539 15.25 35.94 3.87
N PHE A 540 15.76 36.95 3.16
CA PHE A 540 14.92 38.02 2.59
C PHE A 540 15.07 38.15 1.08
N VAL A 541 13.98 38.53 0.41
CA VAL A 541 13.96 38.88 -1.02
C VAL A 541 13.38 40.28 -1.14
N ASN A 542 14.21 41.26 -1.47
CA ASN A 542 13.85 42.67 -1.42
C ASN A 542 14.02 43.34 -2.79
N ALA A 543 13.01 44.11 -3.20
CA ALA A 543 13.07 44.95 -4.39
C ALA A 543 13.61 46.37 -4.10
N ILE A 544 14.26 46.60 -2.94
CA ILE A 544 14.68 47.94 -2.48
C ILE A 544 15.95 47.91 -1.59
N HIS A 545 16.93 48.71 -2.04
CA HIS A 545 17.91 49.58 -1.36
C HIS A 545 18.37 49.23 0.08
N SER A 546 19.53 48.57 0.19
CA SER A 546 20.37 48.66 1.39
C SER A 546 21.83 48.95 1.02
N GLY A 547 22.11 50.14 0.49
CA GLY A 547 23.49 50.55 0.22
C GLY A 547 23.55 51.99 -0.27
N ALA A 548 24.33 52.84 0.41
CA ALA A 548 24.46 54.26 0.16
C ALA A 548 24.65 54.62 -1.32
N ASN A 549 23.90 55.64 -1.77
CA ASN A 549 23.76 56.21 -3.11
C ASN A 549 22.56 55.67 -3.91
N ALA A 550 21.71 56.59 -4.35
CA ALA A 550 20.42 56.36 -4.98
C ALA A 550 20.48 55.42 -6.20
N MET A 551 20.06 54.16 -6.03
CA MET A 551 19.79 53.24 -7.14
C MET A 551 18.28 52.96 -7.19
N GLN A 552 17.69 53.00 -8.39
CA GLN A 552 16.27 52.77 -8.62
C GLN A 552 15.85 51.34 -8.20
N PRO A 553 14.66 51.16 -7.61
CA PRO A 553 14.09 49.83 -7.41
C PRO A 553 13.91 49.12 -8.77
N ALA A 554 14.07 47.80 -8.79
CA ALA A 554 13.92 47.00 -10.02
C ALA A 554 12.56 47.28 -10.70
N GLY A 555 12.59 47.94 -11.86
CA GLY A 555 11.41 48.28 -12.65
C GLY A 555 10.56 49.46 -12.14
N GLY A 556 11.05 50.28 -11.20
CA GLY A 556 10.32 51.45 -10.67
C GLY A 556 11.05 52.78 -10.85
N ASP A 557 10.30 53.86 -11.10
CA ASP A 557 10.80 55.24 -11.14
C ASP A 557 10.63 55.94 -9.78
N LEU A 558 11.72 56.44 -9.19
CA LEU A 558 11.66 57.30 -8.00
C LEU A 558 11.42 58.76 -8.44
N PRO A 559 10.44 59.48 -7.86
CA PRO A 559 10.32 60.91 -8.10
C PRO A 559 11.55 61.64 -7.54
N THR A 560 12.26 62.38 -8.39
CA THR A 560 13.43 63.17 -8.01
C THR A 560 13.03 64.38 -7.17
N GLY A 561 12.94 64.23 -5.84
CA GLY A 561 12.69 65.33 -4.91
C GLY A 561 13.19 65.03 -3.49
N PRO A 562 13.62 66.03 -2.71
CA PRO A 562 14.12 65.82 -1.35
C PRO A 562 13.00 65.31 -0.43
N LEU A 563 13.23 64.15 0.20
CA LEU A 563 12.31 63.54 1.15
C LEU A 563 12.08 64.48 2.34
N SER A 564 10.82 64.86 2.59
CA SER A 564 10.43 65.60 3.79
C SER A 564 10.44 64.65 5.01
N PRO A 565 10.86 65.10 6.20
CA PRO A 565 10.94 64.27 7.40
C PRO A 565 9.55 64.12 8.03
N GLY A 566 8.73 63.28 7.42
CA GLY A 566 7.50 62.76 8.01
C GLY A 566 7.49 61.26 7.79
N CYS A 567 7.67 60.49 8.87
CA CYS A 567 7.34 59.07 8.87
C CYS A 567 5.82 58.92 8.67
N ALA A 568 5.36 58.95 7.42
CA ALA A 568 4.13 58.30 7.03
C ALA A 568 4.51 56.86 6.66
N GLN A 569 3.98 55.90 7.44
CA GLN A 569 3.95 54.49 7.08
C GLN A 569 3.51 54.34 5.63
N GLY A 570 4.43 53.97 4.75
CA GLY A 570 4.09 53.38 3.46
C GLY A 570 3.61 51.97 3.72
N ASP A 571 2.33 51.82 4.07
CA ASP A 571 1.70 50.51 4.13
C ASP A 571 1.66 49.92 2.72
N GLY A 572 2.66 49.10 2.39
CA GLY A 572 2.66 48.22 1.22
C GLY A 572 1.70 47.05 1.41
N ARG A 573 0.46 47.30 1.84
CA ARG A 573 -0.60 46.30 1.74
C ARG A 573 -1.02 46.25 0.27
N GLY A 574 -0.79 45.12 -0.38
CA GLY A 574 -1.56 44.77 -1.57
C GLY A 574 -3.04 44.95 -1.23
N ALA A 575 -3.74 45.74 -2.03
CA ALA A 575 -5.15 45.98 -1.82
C ALA A 575 -5.91 44.65 -1.96
N ASP A 576 -6.59 44.23 -0.90
CA ASP A 576 -7.63 43.20 -1.00
C ASP A 576 -8.71 43.71 -1.96
N GLY A 577 -9.09 42.87 -2.92
CA GLY A 577 -10.03 43.22 -3.96
C GLY A 577 -11.40 43.57 -3.38
N THR A 578 -11.69 44.87 -3.28
CA THR A 578 -13.04 45.42 -3.48
C THR A 578 -12.92 46.84 -4.05
N THR A 579 -13.72 47.11 -5.06
CA THR A 579 -13.83 48.42 -5.71
C THR A 579 -14.15 49.54 -4.72
N THR A 580 -13.39 50.64 -4.73
CA THR A 580 -13.84 52.02 -4.98
C THR A 580 -12.66 52.99 -4.85
N GLY A 581 -12.61 53.97 -5.75
CA GLY A 581 -11.39 54.72 -6.08
C GLY A 581 -10.91 55.74 -5.05
N GLY A 582 -9.62 56.05 -5.17
CA GLY A 582 -8.93 57.18 -4.56
C GLY A 582 -7.48 57.16 -5.01
N GLY A 583 -7.09 58.06 -5.91
CA GLY A 583 -5.79 58.02 -6.59
C GLY A 583 -4.59 58.19 -5.66
N SER A 584 -3.55 57.41 -5.94
CA SER A 584 -2.17 57.70 -5.56
C SER A 584 -1.25 57.21 -6.69
N PRO A 585 -0.27 58.02 -7.14
CA PRO A 585 0.63 57.65 -8.22
C PRO A 585 1.85 56.89 -7.66
N GLY A 586 2.16 55.73 -8.25
CA GLY A 586 3.46 55.07 -8.08
C GLY A 586 3.44 53.72 -7.37
N SER A 587 2.83 52.69 -7.97
CA SER A 587 3.05 51.30 -7.54
C SER A 587 2.81 50.33 -8.71
N GLY A 588 3.89 49.90 -9.36
CA GLY A 588 3.89 48.93 -10.46
C GLY A 588 4.01 47.47 -10.00
N GLY A 589 3.36 47.08 -8.90
CA GLY A 589 3.35 45.70 -8.41
C GLY A 589 2.03 45.01 -8.74
N GLY A 590 2.07 43.92 -9.50
CA GLY A 590 0.93 43.02 -9.67
C GLY A 590 0.78 42.12 -8.43
N SER A 591 -0.43 41.94 -7.92
CA SER A 591 -0.73 41.03 -6.81
C SER A 591 -0.71 39.57 -7.27
N GLY A 592 -0.15 38.68 -6.44
CA GLY A 592 -0.33 37.23 -6.62
C GLY A 592 -1.81 36.87 -6.43
N GLY A 593 -2.35 36.05 -7.34
CA GLY A 593 -3.73 35.55 -7.25
C GLY A 593 -3.87 34.51 -6.13
N ALA A 594 -5.04 34.45 -5.50
CA ALA A 594 -5.41 33.34 -4.63
C ALA A 594 -5.63 32.05 -5.44
N PHE A 595 -5.72 30.90 -4.76
CA PHE A 595 -5.96 29.60 -5.39
C PHE A 595 -7.19 29.64 -6.31
N GLY A 596 -6.98 29.50 -7.63
CA GLY A 596 -8.03 29.53 -8.65
C GLY A 596 -8.37 30.91 -9.25
N ALA A 597 -7.67 31.98 -8.89
CA ALA A 597 -7.84 33.31 -9.48
C ALA A 597 -6.65 33.67 -10.41
N PRO A 598 -6.89 34.38 -11.54
CA PRO A 598 -5.82 34.94 -12.35
C PRO A 598 -4.93 35.87 -11.50
N GLY A 599 -3.61 35.75 -11.65
CA GLY A 599 -2.67 36.71 -11.07
C GLY A 599 -2.86 38.11 -11.65
N GLY A 600 -2.68 39.15 -10.82
CA GLY A 600 -2.83 40.54 -11.25
C GLY A 600 -1.74 40.95 -12.23
N LEU A 601 -2.11 41.77 -13.22
CA LEU A 601 -1.17 42.36 -14.18
C LEU A 601 -0.17 43.26 -13.43
N GLY A 602 1.13 43.02 -13.64
CA GLY A 602 2.17 43.97 -13.23
C GLY A 602 2.06 45.25 -14.06
N GLY A 603 1.85 46.39 -13.41
CA GLY A 603 1.72 47.67 -14.09
C GLY A 603 3.08 48.28 -14.42
N ALA A 604 3.24 48.80 -15.65
CA ALA A 604 4.33 49.72 -15.97
C ALA A 604 4.05 51.10 -15.32
N GLY A 605 5.02 51.64 -14.60
CA GLY A 605 4.96 53.04 -14.15
C GLY A 605 4.98 53.96 -15.37
N ASN A 606 3.95 54.79 -15.55
CA ASN A 606 3.92 55.75 -16.65
C ASN A 606 4.51 57.09 -16.17
N SER A 607 5.47 57.62 -16.92
CA SER A 607 6.12 58.91 -16.68
C SER A 607 5.16 60.06 -17.04
N GLY A 608 4.59 60.70 -16.03
CA GLY A 608 3.83 61.95 -16.13
C GLY A 608 4.50 63.06 -15.34
#